data_AF-A0AA87MUF0-F1
#
_entry.id   AF-A0AA87MUF0-F1
#
_cell.length_a   1.000
_cell.length_b   1.000
_cell.length_c   1.000
_cell.angle_alpha   90.00
_cell.angle_beta   90.00
_cell.angle_gamma   90.00
#
_symmetry.space_group_name_H-M   'P 1'
#
loop_
_entity.id
_entity.type
_entity.pdbx_description
1 polymer ?
#
loop_
_entity_poly.entity_id
_entity_poly.type
_entity_poly.pdbx_seq_one_letter_code
_entity_poly.pdbx_strand_id
1 'polypeptide(L)'
;MGLIPSSKVSFSSAVLLLLLSSFSLFPETKILPLEDLQKNGLELSGKNGNSKTLKLQTKNRSIGSDLYLNFESGDPSNLKDLSGNYKILMSSYLPDSENVFHSKRSARFSGKRTGIKIAHSNSGLLTSKDLTKEFYIGFNFLPGTVEKDATLISKLYETSGNSYGWNLKIVDDRLKAGFYSFFETEEKRFLSLHLTSNTTLKKNQWNRVLLHFNPVDGEIVLYLNGKESARGSIPNNQNLIRIGFHPDDTTSFRIASSYYGWMENFAVFQGKPNSEDSSFSVQDFDPETHTSESKFGTGISPVYKSAYSSSFLEEIQLKAIIPTSSAMELYFRVSPTPFTPNSEFPAWISLDLRKLENYKILSLEPDLYRIPLKNSLKKFLGISEEKEDLLPFRYYQWRIKLKADPNGNQTPELKNISLTFRETNPPVRPLGLKVAENGVDDFGPSVCLNWKSNPERDVINGGGYFIHYGIHPDRMVGIIRGTFSPNEVPNKKNRPKHPASDYLDPITGLPSGKNSGNIQEYYNKLSTCVDNRTISLNSEILLEKNQLFLKKGTTYFFRISAYNKFYHFQTGKDQISALSDPVEVYFLSE
;
A
#
# COMPACT_ATOMS: atom_id res chain seq x y z
N MET A 1 -29.21 81.71 -17.21
CA MET A 1 -28.31 81.26 -18.29
C MET A 1 -27.34 80.26 -17.70
N GLY A 2 -27.35 79.01 -18.16
CA GLY A 2 -26.43 77.97 -17.67
C GLY A 2 -27.08 76.60 -17.62
N LEU A 3 -27.03 75.91 -18.75
CA LEU A 3 -27.51 74.56 -19.05
C LEU A 3 -27.24 73.52 -17.95
N ILE A 4 -28.28 72.74 -17.63
CA ILE A 4 -28.22 71.46 -16.91
C ILE A 4 -27.84 70.36 -17.92
N PRO A 5 -26.82 69.53 -17.66
CA PRO A 5 -26.71 68.24 -18.33
C PRO A 5 -27.11 67.09 -17.40
N SER A 6 -28.05 66.31 -17.92
CA SER A 6 -28.43 64.92 -17.62
C SER A 6 -27.49 64.10 -16.73
N SER A 7 -28.03 63.62 -15.62
CA SER A 7 -27.48 62.54 -14.80
C SER A 7 -27.45 61.21 -15.57
N LYS A 8 -26.25 60.64 -15.74
CA LYS A 8 -26.09 59.23 -16.08
C LYS A 8 -26.43 58.38 -14.85
N VAL A 9 -27.48 57.56 -14.96
CA VAL A 9 -27.75 56.49 -14.00
C VAL A 9 -26.74 55.38 -14.27
N SER A 10 -25.81 55.18 -13.33
CA SER A 10 -24.93 54.01 -13.30
C SER A 10 -25.73 52.81 -12.81
N PHE A 11 -26.09 51.90 -13.72
CA PHE A 11 -26.51 50.56 -13.30
C PHE A 11 -25.25 49.76 -12.93
N SER A 12 -25.17 49.48 -11.64
CA SER A 12 -24.17 48.65 -10.97
C SER A 12 -23.96 47.31 -11.69
N SER A 13 -22.69 47.02 -12.05
CA SER A 13 -22.19 45.68 -12.38
C SER A 13 -22.22 44.79 -11.13
N ALA A 14 -23.41 44.36 -10.72
CA ALA A 14 -23.56 43.47 -9.57
C ALA A 14 -24.77 42.54 -9.70
N VAL A 15 -25.09 42.04 -10.90
CA VAL A 15 -25.95 40.85 -11.08
C VAL A 15 -25.55 40.13 -12.38
N LEU A 16 -24.38 39.48 -12.38
CA LEU A 16 -24.03 38.46 -13.37
C LEU A 16 -23.24 37.33 -12.67
N LEU A 17 -23.78 36.87 -11.54
CA LEU A 17 -23.31 35.72 -10.81
C LEU A 17 -24.56 34.97 -10.40
N LEU A 18 -25.03 34.06 -11.26
CA LEU A 18 -25.86 32.90 -10.93
C LEU A 18 -26.09 32.14 -12.24
N LEU A 19 -25.79 30.83 -12.20
CA LEU A 19 -25.85 29.83 -13.28
C LEU A 19 -24.54 29.61 -14.08
N LEU A 20 -23.42 29.52 -13.37
CA LEU A 20 -22.38 28.54 -13.73
C LEU A 20 -22.70 27.26 -12.94
N SER A 21 -23.45 26.35 -13.57
CA SER A 21 -23.57 24.98 -13.11
C SER A 21 -22.17 24.41 -12.92
N SER A 22 -21.92 23.86 -11.74
CA SER A 22 -20.73 23.16 -11.30
C SER A 22 -20.15 22.22 -12.37
N PHE A 23 -19.14 22.68 -13.10
CA PHE A 23 -18.21 21.80 -13.80
C PHE A 23 -17.07 21.49 -12.85
N SER A 24 -17.02 20.27 -12.32
CA SER A 24 -15.85 19.77 -11.62
C SER A 24 -14.74 19.54 -12.66
N LEU A 25 -13.97 20.59 -12.95
CA LEU A 25 -12.65 20.47 -13.61
C LEU A 25 -11.54 20.10 -12.61
N PHE A 26 -11.89 19.92 -11.33
CA PHE A 26 -10.93 19.64 -10.28
C PHE A 26 -10.68 18.13 -10.18
N PRO A 27 -9.41 17.71 -10.16
CA PRO A 27 -9.08 16.32 -9.93
C PRO A 27 -9.48 15.92 -8.50
N GLU A 28 -10.00 14.70 -8.36
CA GLU A 28 -10.40 14.14 -7.07
C GLU A 28 -9.21 13.41 -6.43
N THR A 29 -8.84 13.80 -5.20
CA THR A 29 -7.80 13.10 -4.43
C THR A 29 -8.44 12.13 -3.44
N LYS A 30 -8.13 10.84 -3.56
CA LYS A 30 -8.53 9.79 -2.63
C LYS A 30 -7.37 9.31 -1.79
N ILE A 31 -7.52 9.42 -0.47
CA ILE A 31 -6.62 8.79 0.51
C ILE A 31 -6.94 7.30 0.56
N LEU A 32 -5.93 6.45 0.42
CA LEU A 32 -6.12 5.00 0.45
C LEU A 32 -5.88 4.47 1.87
N PRO A 33 -6.87 3.82 2.50
CA PRO A 33 -6.72 3.26 3.83
C PRO A 33 -5.71 2.10 3.83
N LEU A 34 -4.80 2.12 4.80
CA LEU A 34 -3.80 1.05 4.98
C LEU A 34 -4.40 -0.17 5.71
N GLU A 35 -5.53 0.03 6.38
CA GLU A 35 -6.32 -0.99 7.07
C GLU A 35 -6.82 -2.06 6.11
N ASP A 36 -7.31 -1.64 4.95
CA ASP A 36 -7.98 -2.47 3.95
C ASP A 36 -7.02 -3.43 3.24
N LEU A 37 -5.71 -3.25 3.42
CA LEU A 37 -4.70 -4.11 2.82
C LEU A 37 -4.79 -5.55 3.36
N GLN A 38 -4.89 -6.50 2.43
CA GLN A 38 -4.51 -7.89 2.70
C GLN A 38 -2.98 -7.93 2.84
N LYS A 39 -2.52 -8.19 4.06
CA LYS A 39 -1.12 -8.11 4.49
C LYS A 39 -0.52 -9.50 4.61
N ASN A 40 0.63 -9.71 3.97
CA ASN A 40 1.46 -10.90 4.15
C ASN A 40 2.88 -10.44 4.54
N GLY A 41 3.35 -10.76 5.74
CA GLY A 41 4.62 -10.29 6.27
C GLY A 41 4.67 -8.77 6.55
N LEU A 42 3.51 -8.12 6.67
CA LEU A 42 3.35 -6.69 7.01
C LEU A 42 2.47 -6.52 8.24
N GLU A 43 2.71 -5.45 9.00
CA GLU A 43 1.90 -5.06 10.14
C GLU A 43 1.57 -3.56 10.13
N LEU A 44 0.49 -3.20 10.81
CA LEU A 44 0.14 -1.80 11.09
C LEU A 44 0.57 -1.44 12.51
N SER A 45 1.27 -0.32 12.65
CA SER A 45 1.68 0.24 13.93
C SER A 45 1.07 1.63 14.14
N GLY A 46 0.69 1.95 15.39
CA GLY A 46 0.03 3.20 15.77
C GLY A 46 -1.16 2.99 16.71
N LYS A 47 -1.49 3.98 17.55
CA LYS A 47 -2.67 3.97 18.44
C LYS A 47 -3.93 4.31 17.66
N ASN A 48 -5.09 3.81 18.10
CA ASN A 48 -6.39 4.24 17.57
C ASN A 48 -6.51 5.77 17.69
N GLY A 49 -6.68 6.46 16.56
CA GLY A 49 -6.76 7.93 16.46
C GLY A 49 -5.52 8.62 15.88
N ASN A 50 -4.35 7.97 15.86
CA ASN A 50 -3.15 8.48 15.16
C ASN A 50 -3.01 7.87 13.76
N SER A 51 -2.27 8.54 12.86
CA SER A 51 -1.93 8.00 11.53
C SER A 51 -1.22 6.65 11.67
N LYS A 52 -1.88 5.57 11.22
CA LYS A 52 -1.28 4.23 11.23
C LYS A 52 -0.14 4.17 10.22
N THR A 53 0.89 3.42 10.57
CA THR A 53 2.08 3.23 9.74
C THR A 53 2.21 1.76 9.38
N LEU A 54 2.26 1.47 8.09
CA LEU A 54 2.49 0.14 7.54
C LEU A 54 4.00 -0.13 7.46
N LYS A 55 4.44 -1.25 8.02
CA LYS A 55 5.84 -1.68 8.05
C LYS A 55 5.95 -3.21 7.92
N LEU A 56 7.18 -3.72 7.73
CA LEU A 56 7.43 -5.17 7.78
C LEU A 56 7.04 -5.74 9.15
N GLN A 57 6.45 -6.93 9.16
CA GLN A 57 6.18 -7.67 10.37
C GLN A 57 7.51 -8.12 11.01
N THR A 58 7.66 -7.87 12.31
CA THR A 58 8.82 -8.35 13.07
C THR A 58 8.78 -9.86 13.25
N LYS A 59 9.92 -10.55 13.14
CA LYS A 59 10.01 -12.00 13.36
C LYS A 59 9.48 -12.38 14.75
N ASN A 60 8.63 -13.41 14.84
CA ASN A 60 8.21 -13.95 16.12
C ASN A 60 9.32 -14.84 16.71
N ARG A 61 10.10 -14.27 17.62
CA ARG A 61 11.26 -14.91 18.25
C ARG A 61 10.92 -15.98 19.28
N SER A 62 9.63 -16.17 19.63
CA SER A 62 9.22 -17.24 20.55
C SER A 62 9.23 -18.63 19.89
N ILE A 63 9.18 -18.69 18.56
CA ILE A 63 9.14 -19.96 17.83
C ILE A 63 10.56 -20.51 17.75
N GLY A 64 10.79 -21.69 18.36
CA GLY A 64 12.09 -22.35 18.39
C GLY A 64 13.04 -21.89 19.50
N SER A 65 12.64 -20.91 20.33
CA SER A 65 13.37 -20.54 21.54
C SER A 65 13.17 -21.54 22.67
N ASP A 66 14.21 -21.80 23.45
CA ASP A 66 14.14 -22.53 24.72
C ASP A 66 13.52 -21.64 25.82
N LEU A 67 13.85 -20.35 25.83
CA LEU A 67 13.25 -19.32 26.69
C LEU A 67 13.06 -18.04 25.88
N TYR A 68 11.92 -17.36 26.02
CA TYR A 68 11.74 -16.04 25.43
C TYR A 68 10.93 -15.08 26.31
N LEU A 69 11.54 -13.95 26.65
CA LEU A 69 10.96 -12.85 27.42
C LEU A 69 11.01 -11.57 26.58
N ASN A 70 9.85 -11.12 26.10
CA ASN A 70 9.74 -9.95 25.22
C ASN A 70 9.51 -8.61 25.95
N PHE A 71 9.13 -8.64 27.23
CA PHE A 71 8.80 -7.45 28.06
C PHE A 71 7.66 -6.55 27.52
N GLU A 72 6.81 -7.10 26.65
CA GLU A 72 5.73 -6.34 26.02
C GLU A 72 4.53 -6.10 26.96
N SER A 73 4.38 -6.94 28.00
CA SER A 73 3.31 -6.81 28.98
C SER A 73 3.43 -5.49 29.73
N GLY A 74 2.34 -4.73 29.81
CA GLY A 74 2.32 -3.45 30.54
C GLY A 74 2.42 -3.60 32.06
N ASP A 75 2.31 -4.83 32.57
CA ASP A 75 2.46 -5.17 33.97
C ASP A 75 3.53 -6.27 34.12
N PRO A 76 4.62 -6.03 34.89
CA PRO A 76 5.66 -7.01 35.15
C PRO A 76 5.15 -8.33 35.74
N SER A 77 4.05 -8.32 36.50
CA SER A 77 3.47 -9.52 37.12
C SER A 77 2.95 -10.52 36.09
N ASN A 78 2.63 -10.03 34.89
CA ASN A 78 2.15 -10.83 33.77
C ASN A 78 3.28 -11.36 32.88
N LEU A 79 4.55 -11.08 33.21
CA LEU A 79 5.67 -11.61 32.45
C LEU A 79 5.66 -13.15 32.53
N LYS A 80 5.65 -13.77 31.35
CA LYS A 80 5.74 -15.22 31.19
C LYS A 80 6.78 -15.53 30.12
N ASP A 81 7.35 -16.72 30.22
CA ASP A 81 8.11 -17.31 29.14
C ASP A 81 7.17 -17.68 27.99
N LEU A 82 7.40 -17.09 26.81
CA LEU A 82 6.58 -17.32 25.63
C LEU A 82 6.92 -18.61 24.89
N SER A 83 8.05 -19.27 25.19
CA SER A 83 8.31 -20.64 24.72
C SER A 83 7.52 -21.67 25.54
N GLY A 84 7.21 -21.34 26.80
CA GLY A 84 6.46 -22.17 27.73
C GLY A 84 7.32 -23.17 28.54
N ASN A 85 8.65 -23.12 28.43
CA ASN A 85 9.54 -24.09 29.08
C ASN A 85 9.91 -23.72 30.52
N TYR A 86 9.77 -22.45 30.89
CA TYR A 86 10.19 -21.93 32.19
C TYR A 86 9.08 -21.22 32.97
N LYS A 87 9.08 -21.44 34.29
CA LYS A 87 8.22 -20.70 35.23
C LYS A 87 8.93 -19.46 35.76
N ILE A 88 8.31 -18.30 35.61
CA ILE A 88 8.76 -17.05 36.23
C ILE A 88 8.32 -17.04 37.70
N LEU A 89 9.28 -17.00 38.63
CA LEU A 89 9.03 -16.95 40.07
C LEU A 89 8.80 -15.51 40.56
N MET A 90 9.52 -14.57 39.96
CA MET A 90 9.49 -13.15 40.32
C MET A 90 9.84 -12.33 39.10
N SER A 91 9.14 -11.22 38.91
CA SER A 91 9.39 -10.26 37.85
C SER A 91 9.17 -8.86 38.40
N SER A 92 10.23 -8.07 38.46
CA SER A 92 10.21 -6.69 38.95
C SER A 92 11.04 -5.82 38.02
N TYR A 93 10.37 -4.94 37.27
CA TYR A 93 10.95 -3.93 36.39
C TYR A 93 9.90 -2.84 36.13
N LEU A 94 10.31 -1.72 35.55
CA LEU A 94 9.40 -0.67 35.09
C LEU A 94 9.27 -0.78 33.56
N PRO A 95 8.09 -1.08 33.00
CA PRO A 95 7.89 -1.07 31.56
C PRO A 95 8.06 0.36 31.02
N ASP A 96 8.87 0.53 29.97
CA ASP A 96 9.15 1.84 29.36
C ASP A 96 8.85 1.78 27.85
N SER A 97 8.00 2.68 27.35
CA SER A 97 7.63 2.76 25.92
C SER A 97 8.39 3.84 25.15
N GLU A 98 9.20 4.65 25.83
CA GLU A 98 9.98 5.74 25.21
C GLU A 98 11.40 5.28 24.91
N ASN A 99 12.04 4.60 25.88
CA ASN A 99 13.38 4.04 25.72
C ASN A 99 13.31 2.59 25.23
N VAL A 100 13.08 2.42 23.94
CA VAL A 100 12.97 1.11 23.28
C VAL A 100 14.04 0.92 22.20
N PHE A 101 14.42 -0.33 21.93
CA PHE A 101 15.31 -0.68 20.82
C PHE A 101 14.49 -1.04 19.57
N HIS A 102 13.70 -2.10 19.65
CA HIS A 102 12.81 -2.54 18.56
C HIS A 102 11.40 -2.95 19.03
N SER A 103 11.26 -3.22 20.32
CA SER A 103 10.02 -3.66 20.95
C SER A 103 9.06 -2.48 21.21
N LYS A 104 7.79 -2.75 21.55
CA LYS A 104 6.85 -1.67 21.95
C LYS A 104 7.18 -1.17 23.35
N ARG A 105 7.81 -2.00 24.17
CA ARG A 105 8.28 -1.68 25.52
C ARG A 105 9.60 -2.36 25.82
N SER A 106 10.37 -1.74 26.70
CA SER A 106 11.56 -2.33 27.32
C SER A 106 11.35 -2.52 28.82
N ALA A 107 12.16 -3.39 29.43
CA ALA A 107 12.20 -3.55 30.87
C ALA A 107 13.28 -2.65 31.48
N ARG A 108 12.88 -1.65 32.26
CA ARG A 108 13.80 -0.80 33.02
C ARG A 108 14.06 -1.37 34.42
N PHE A 109 15.33 -1.57 34.73
CA PHE A 109 15.82 -2.06 36.01
C PHE A 109 16.48 -0.92 36.81
N SER A 110 16.26 -0.94 38.13
CA SER A 110 16.72 0.06 39.11
C SER A 110 17.73 -0.55 40.09
N GLY A 111 18.67 -1.35 39.58
CA GLY A 111 19.71 -1.99 40.39
C GLY A 111 19.16 -3.14 41.24
N LYS A 112 19.64 -3.24 42.50
CA LYS A 112 19.35 -4.37 43.41
C LYS A 112 17.88 -4.55 43.81
N ARG A 113 17.01 -3.56 43.52
CA ARG A 113 15.57 -3.60 43.85
C ARG A 113 14.71 -4.29 42.80
N THR A 114 15.26 -4.48 41.60
CA THR A 114 14.56 -5.03 40.44
C THR A 114 15.27 -6.28 39.94
N GLY A 115 14.62 -7.04 39.09
CA GLY A 115 15.16 -8.24 38.49
C GLY A 115 14.10 -9.29 38.26
N ILE A 116 14.50 -10.34 37.57
CA ILE A 116 13.63 -11.48 37.25
C ILE A 116 14.29 -12.74 37.80
N LYS A 117 13.48 -13.60 38.42
CA LYS A 117 13.89 -14.92 38.89
C LYS A 117 13.11 -15.98 38.11
N ILE A 118 13.83 -16.88 37.49
CA ILE A 118 13.29 -18.02 36.75
C ILE A 118 13.50 -19.26 37.60
N ALA A 119 12.48 -20.10 37.70
CA ALA A 119 12.54 -21.35 38.43
C ALA A 119 13.59 -22.29 37.84
N HIS A 120 14.19 -23.10 38.72
CA HIS A 120 14.98 -24.24 38.27
C HIS A 120 14.07 -25.20 37.47
N SER A 121 14.55 -25.60 36.30
CA SER A 121 13.89 -26.60 35.45
C SER A 121 14.89 -27.67 35.04
N ASN A 122 14.49 -28.94 35.12
CA ASN A 122 15.31 -30.06 34.65
C ASN A 122 15.21 -30.27 33.13
N SER A 123 14.25 -29.64 32.45
CA SER A 123 14.03 -29.80 31.00
C SER A 123 14.65 -28.68 30.16
N GLY A 124 14.90 -27.51 30.73
CA GLY A 124 15.42 -26.35 30.00
C GLY A 124 16.94 -26.20 30.08
N LEU A 125 17.55 -25.65 29.04
CA LEU A 125 19.01 -25.55 28.88
C LEU A 125 19.69 -24.68 29.95
N LEU A 126 19.07 -23.57 30.34
CA LEU A 126 19.65 -22.62 31.32
C LEU A 126 19.89 -23.18 32.72
N THR A 127 19.18 -24.24 33.07
CA THR A 127 19.16 -24.80 34.43
C THR A 127 19.44 -26.29 34.45
N SER A 128 19.64 -26.91 33.28
CA SER A 128 20.02 -28.31 33.17
C SER A 128 21.33 -28.56 33.90
N LYS A 129 21.36 -29.61 34.73
CA LYS A 129 22.55 -30.04 35.47
C LYS A 129 23.73 -30.29 34.53
N ASP A 130 23.45 -30.93 33.39
CA ASP A 130 24.44 -31.25 32.36
C ASP A 130 24.08 -30.51 31.07
N LEU A 131 25.04 -29.74 30.55
CA LEU A 131 24.94 -29.06 29.27
C LEU A 131 25.57 -29.94 28.20
N THR A 132 24.73 -30.64 27.45
CA THR A 132 25.16 -31.57 26.37
C THR A 132 24.84 -31.05 24.97
N LYS A 133 23.94 -30.07 24.88
CA LYS A 133 23.52 -29.47 23.60
C LYS A 133 24.20 -28.12 23.42
N GLU A 134 24.57 -27.81 22.18
CA GLU A 134 24.99 -26.46 21.79
C GLU A 134 23.80 -25.49 21.91
N PHE A 135 24.04 -24.28 22.43
CA PHE A 135 22.99 -23.26 22.60
C PHE A 135 23.60 -21.86 22.76
N TYR A 136 22.76 -20.83 22.62
CA TYR A 136 23.18 -19.46 22.90
C TYR A 136 22.11 -18.65 23.64
N ILE A 137 22.58 -17.64 24.38
CA ILE A 137 21.76 -16.67 25.10
C ILE A 137 21.95 -15.31 24.43
N GLY A 138 20.86 -14.62 24.10
CA GLY A 138 20.90 -13.32 23.43
C GLY A 138 19.94 -12.32 24.07
N PHE A 139 20.38 -11.06 24.20
CA PHE A 139 19.52 -9.94 24.62
C PHE A 139 20.12 -8.59 24.25
N ASN A 140 19.26 -7.57 24.20
CA ASN A 140 19.68 -6.17 24.03
C ASN A 140 19.57 -5.44 25.36
N PHE A 141 20.53 -4.56 25.65
CA PHE A 141 20.53 -3.78 26.89
C PHE A 141 21.12 -2.39 26.69
N LEU A 142 20.55 -1.41 27.39
CA LEU A 142 21.03 -0.03 27.45
C LEU A 142 21.53 0.24 28.87
N PRO A 143 22.84 0.22 29.14
CA PRO A 143 23.37 0.44 30.47
C PRO A 143 23.14 1.89 30.88
N GLY A 144 22.60 2.09 32.09
CA GLY A 144 22.62 3.40 32.74
C GLY A 144 23.95 3.63 33.46
N THR A 145 23.93 4.43 34.52
CA THR A 145 25.13 4.68 35.35
C THR A 145 25.50 3.41 36.11
N VAL A 146 26.70 2.87 35.85
CA VAL A 146 27.27 1.72 36.56
C VAL A 146 28.26 2.24 37.59
N GLU A 147 28.01 2.04 38.89
CA GLU A 147 28.88 2.53 39.96
C GLU A 147 30.20 1.74 40.06
N LYS A 148 30.12 0.41 40.16
CA LYS A 148 31.30 -0.47 40.31
C LYS A 148 31.16 -1.74 39.46
N ASP A 149 30.08 -2.48 39.66
CA ASP A 149 29.70 -3.61 38.81
C ASP A 149 28.17 -3.69 38.67
N ALA A 150 27.72 -4.35 37.60
CA ALA A 150 26.32 -4.65 37.38
C ALA A 150 26.15 -6.08 36.86
N THR A 151 25.34 -6.89 37.54
CA THR A 151 25.08 -8.28 37.13
C THR A 151 23.90 -8.32 36.18
N LEU A 152 24.16 -8.71 34.93
CA LEU A 152 23.16 -8.85 33.88
C LEU A 152 22.43 -10.18 34.01
N ILE A 153 23.16 -11.28 34.19
CA ILE A 153 22.60 -12.61 34.42
C ILE A 153 23.49 -13.41 35.36
N SER A 154 22.88 -14.32 36.12
CA SER A 154 23.61 -15.20 37.02
C SER A 154 22.79 -16.44 37.41
N LYS A 155 23.48 -17.57 37.57
CA LYS A 155 23.03 -18.72 38.36
C LYS A 155 24.24 -19.22 39.13
N LEU A 156 24.25 -18.95 40.43
CA LEU A 156 25.36 -19.23 41.33
C LEU A 156 24.87 -20.04 42.51
N TYR A 157 25.60 -21.09 42.83
CA TYR A 157 25.41 -21.94 43.99
C TYR A 157 26.66 -21.90 44.85
N GLU A 158 26.50 -21.57 46.13
CA GLU A 158 27.60 -21.47 47.08
C GLU A 158 27.43 -22.55 48.14
N THR A 159 28.44 -23.41 48.27
CA THR A 159 28.47 -24.47 49.28
C THR A 159 29.89 -24.73 49.72
N SER A 160 30.09 -25.01 51.01
CA SER A 160 31.40 -25.33 51.58
C SER A 160 32.52 -24.32 51.25
N GLY A 161 32.16 -23.02 51.12
CA GLY A 161 33.09 -21.95 50.76
C GLY A 161 33.46 -21.85 49.27
N ASN A 162 32.92 -22.74 48.42
CA ASN A 162 33.15 -22.73 46.98
C ASN A 162 31.94 -22.16 46.23
N SER A 163 32.21 -21.46 45.13
CA SER A 163 31.19 -20.99 44.19
C SER A 163 31.13 -21.89 42.96
N TYR A 164 29.92 -22.25 42.57
CA TYR A 164 29.58 -23.04 41.39
C TYR A 164 28.60 -22.27 40.49
N GLY A 165 28.68 -22.49 39.19
CA GLY A 165 27.77 -21.90 38.21
C GLY A 165 28.41 -20.75 37.45
N TRP A 166 27.63 -19.75 37.05
CA TRP A 166 28.16 -18.68 36.20
C TRP A 166 27.42 -17.35 36.32
N ASN A 167 28.08 -16.29 35.86
CA ASN A 167 27.50 -14.97 35.74
C ASN A 167 28.05 -14.20 34.53
N LEU A 168 27.30 -13.18 34.11
CA LEU A 168 27.74 -12.16 33.18
C LEU A 168 27.53 -10.80 33.82
N LYS A 169 28.61 -10.02 33.91
CA LYS A 169 28.63 -8.72 34.60
C LYS A 169 29.20 -7.63 33.70
N ILE A 170 28.81 -6.40 33.98
CA ILE A 170 29.51 -5.20 33.53
C ILE A 170 30.48 -4.80 34.64
N VAL A 171 31.77 -4.73 34.33
CA VAL A 171 32.84 -4.29 35.25
C VAL A 171 33.83 -3.46 34.44
N ASP A 172 34.17 -2.26 34.90
CA ASP A 172 35.08 -1.33 34.21
C ASP A 172 34.68 -1.07 32.74
N ASP A 173 33.39 -0.81 32.51
CA ASP A 173 32.78 -0.62 31.18
C ASP A 173 32.97 -1.80 30.21
N ARG A 174 33.28 -3.01 30.70
CA ARG A 174 33.45 -4.23 29.89
C ARG A 174 32.54 -5.34 30.38
N LEU A 175 32.14 -6.22 29.46
CA LEU A 175 31.48 -7.48 29.82
C LEU A 175 32.51 -8.49 30.35
N LYS A 176 32.22 -9.07 31.50
CA LYS A 176 32.99 -10.17 32.10
C LYS A 176 32.05 -11.34 32.36
N ALA A 177 32.31 -12.49 31.74
CA ALA A 177 31.62 -13.74 32.02
C ALA A 177 32.50 -14.62 32.89
N GLY A 178 32.00 -15.01 34.07
CA GLY A 178 32.70 -15.91 34.99
C GLY A 178 31.96 -17.24 35.10
N PHE A 179 32.68 -18.33 34.90
CA PHE A 179 32.22 -19.71 35.04
C PHE A 179 33.01 -20.33 36.18
N TYR A 180 32.38 -20.46 37.35
CA TYR A 180 33.01 -20.91 38.59
C TYR A 180 32.74 -22.38 38.79
N SER A 181 33.80 -23.18 38.90
CA SER A 181 33.71 -24.63 39.13
C SER A 181 32.71 -25.31 38.19
N PHE A 182 32.69 -24.88 36.93
CA PHE A 182 31.63 -25.16 35.96
C PHE A 182 31.93 -26.37 35.06
N PHE A 183 33.20 -26.78 35.03
CA PHE A 183 33.71 -27.88 34.22
C PHE A 183 34.28 -28.95 35.16
N GLU A 184 33.83 -30.19 35.04
CA GLU A 184 34.32 -31.32 35.84
C GLU A 184 35.20 -32.24 34.99
N THR A 185 36.36 -32.62 35.52
CA THR A 185 37.30 -33.56 34.90
C THR A 185 37.05 -35.00 35.36
N GLU A 186 37.62 -35.99 34.66
CA GLU A 186 37.60 -37.41 35.07
C GLU A 186 38.10 -37.64 36.51
N GLU A 187 39.05 -36.81 36.97
CA GLU A 187 39.59 -36.82 38.33
C GLU A 187 38.67 -36.17 39.39
N LYS A 188 37.43 -35.82 39.02
CA LYS A 188 36.46 -35.07 39.86
C LYS A 188 36.99 -33.72 40.34
N ARG A 189 37.88 -33.10 39.57
CA ARG A 189 38.31 -31.70 39.80
C ARG A 189 37.37 -30.76 39.07
N PHE A 190 37.14 -29.60 39.68
CA PHE A 190 36.31 -28.54 39.10
C PHE A 190 37.19 -27.40 38.58
N LEU A 191 37.03 -27.07 37.30
CA LEU A 191 37.75 -25.98 36.64
C LEU A 191 36.84 -24.76 36.46
N SER A 192 37.46 -23.59 36.40
CA SER A 192 36.78 -22.30 36.18
C SER A 192 37.30 -21.63 34.92
N LEU A 193 36.46 -20.86 34.25
CA LEU A 193 36.79 -20.09 33.05
C LEU A 193 36.32 -18.64 33.22
N HIS A 194 37.13 -17.68 32.77
CA HIS A 194 36.77 -16.27 32.80
C HIS A 194 36.98 -15.66 31.42
N LEU A 195 35.96 -14.99 30.90
CA LEU A 195 36.00 -14.26 29.64
C LEU A 195 35.87 -12.77 29.94
N THR A 196 36.75 -11.95 29.36
CA THR A 196 36.64 -10.49 29.42
C THR A 196 36.57 -9.94 28.00
N SER A 197 35.50 -9.21 27.71
CA SER A 197 35.30 -8.51 26.45
C SER A 197 36.51 -7.63 26.11
N ASN A 198 37.08 -7.84 24.92
CA ASN A 198 38.17 -7.02 24.40
C ASN A 198 37.72 -5.58 24.02
N THR A 199 36.41 -5.35 23.93
CA THR A 199 35.81 -4.03 23.67
C THR A 199 35.06 -3.49 24.88
N THR A 200 35.04 -2.16 25.02
CA THR A 200 34.23 -1.45 26.01
C THR A 200 32.81 -1.22 25.51
N LEU A 201 31.85 -1.16 26.43
CA LEU A 201 30.46 -0.85 26.14
C LEU A 201 30.32 0.59 25.65
N LYS A 202 29.42 0.80 24.68
CA LYS A 202 29.03 2.14 24.28
C LYS A 202 28.05 2.70 25.31
N LYS A 203 28.47 3.75 26.04
CA LYS A 203 27.63 4.42 27.05
C LYS A 203 26.42 5.09 26.38
N ASN A 204 25.27 5.06 27.04
CA ASN A 204 24.01 5.63 26.56
C ASN A 204 23.59 5.14 25.16
N GLN A 205 24.01 3.94 24.77
CA GLN A 205 23.59 3.29 23.53
C GLN A 205 23.14 1.85 23.81
N TRP A 206 22.20 1.37 23.00
CA TRP A 206 21.80 -0.03 23.03
C TRP A 206 22.98 -0.90 22.60
N ASN A 207 23.30 -1.88 23.45
CA ASN A 207 24.30 -2.89 23.20
C ASN A 207 23.60 -4.25 23.08
N ARG A 208 24.09 -5.09 22.18
CA ARG A 208 23.58 -6.44 21.96
C ARG A 208 24.63 -7.45 22.39
N VAL A 209 24.24 -8.36 23.27
CA VAL A 209 25.13 -9.43 23.74
C VAL A 209 24.60 -10.77 23.30
N LEU A 210 25.53 -11.63 22.89
CA LEU A 210 25.27 -13.05 22.64
C LEU A 210 26.36 -13.88 23.32
N LEU A 211 25.95 -14.87 24.11
CA LEU A 211 26.84 -15.83 24.76
C LEU A 211 26.54 -17.21 24.21
N HIS A 212 27.50 -17.78 23.47
CA HIS A 212 27.39 -19.08 22.83
C HIS A 212 28.12 -20.14 23.65
N PHE A 213 27.46 -21.28 23.85
CA PHE A 213 27.98 -22.45 24.55
C PHE A 213 28.07 -23.61 23.56
N ASN A 214 29.27 -24.14 23.38
CA ASN A 214 29.52 -25.38 22.65
C ASN A 214 30.12 -26.41 23.62
N PRO A 215 29.27 -27.25 24.25
CA PRO A 215 29.75 -28.21 25.23
C PRO A 215 30.62 -29.33 24.64
N VAL A 216 30.47 -29.64 23.35
CA VAL A 216 31.25 -30.70 22.68
C VAL A 216 32.73 -30.32 22.65
N ASP A 217 33.02 -29.06 22.33
CA ASP A 217 34.39 -28.54 22.26
C ASP A 217 34.85 -27.86 23.57
N GLY A 218 34.00 -27.90 24.62
CA GLY A 218 34.27 -27.22 25.89
C GLY A 218 34.46 -25.70 25.73
N GLU A 219 33.82 -25.11 24.72
CA GLU A 219 34.07 -23.74 24.27
C GLU A 219 32.90 -22.82 24.61
N ILE A 220 33.25 -21.59 25.01
CA ILE A 220 32.31 -20.49 25.22
C ILE A 220 32.79 -19.24 24.48
N VAL A 221 31.89 -18.63 23.72
CA VAL A 221 32.18 -17.43 22.91
C VAL A 221 31.22 -16.30 23.28
N LEU A 222 31.78 -15.12 23.57
CA LEU A 222 31.07 -13.90 23.86
C LEU A 222 31.12 -12.96 22.64
N TYR A 223 29.96 -12.60 22.12
CA TYR A 223 29.79 -11.60 21.08
C TYR A 223 29.18 -10.32 21.67
N LEU A 224 29.73 -9.19 21.27
CA LEU A 224 29.20 -7.87 21.57
C LEU A 224 28.95 -7.12 20.26
N ASN A 225 27.72 -6.65 20.07
CA ASN A 225 27.28 -5.90 18.89
C ASN A 225 27.60 -6.62 17.57
N GLY A 226 27.38 -7.93 17.53
CA GLY A 226 27.58 -8.78 16.35
C GLY A 226 29.03 -9.18 16.07
N LYS A 227 30.00 -8.75 16.89
CA LYS A 227 31.41 -9.11 16.77
C LYS A 227 31.84 -9.99 17.93
N GLU A 228 32.66 -11.01 17.65
CA GLU A 228 33.32 -11.79 18.69
C GLU A 228 34.20 -10.86 19.52
N SER A 229 34.03 -10.89 20.84
CA SER A 229 34.76 -10.03 21.77
C SER A 229 35.57 -10.80 22.81
N ALA A 230 35.20 -12.05 23.10
CA ALA A 230 36.03 -12.97 23.88
C ALA A 230 35.68 -14.42 23.56
N ARG A 231 36.65 -15.31 23.69
CA ARG A 231 36.52 -16.76 23.53
C ARG A 231 37.37 -17.45 24.58
N GLY A 232 36.89 -18.57 25.08
CA GLY A 232 37.69 -19.43 25.94
C GLY A 232 37.18 -20.86 25.89
N SER A 233 38.11 -21.79 26.05
CA SER A 233 37.85 -23.21 26.11
C SER A 233 38.69 -23.86 27.19
N ILE A 234 38.26 -25.02 27.66
CA ILE A 234 39.10 -25.87 28.49
C ILE A 234 39.98 -26.71 27.56
N PRO A 235 41.31 -26.77 27.78
CA PRO A 235 42.20 -27.58 26.96
C PRO A 235 41.80 -29.06 26.93
N ASN A 236 41.87 -29.69 25.76
CA ASN A 236 41.49 -31.09 25.55
C ASN A 236 42.23 -32.08 26.46
N ASN A 237 43.42 -31.73 26.95
CA ASN A 237 44.21 -32.57 27.86
C ASN A 237 43.66 -32.65 29.30
N GLN A 238 42.62 -31.88 29.64
CA GLN A 238 41.97 -31.91 30.95
C GLN A 238 40.89 -32.99 31.09
N ASN A 239 40.57 -33.72 30.00
CA ASN A 239 39.55 -34.78 29.94
C ASN A 239 38.27 -34.43 30.70
N LEU A 240 37.44 -33.56 30.10
CA LEU A 240 36.17 -33.16 30.69
C LEU A 240 35.14 -34.30 30.63
N ILE A 241 34.50 -34.57 31.77
CA ILE A 241 33.35 -35.48 31.85
C ILE A 241 32.02 -34.74 31.89
N ARG A 242 32.02 -33.49 32.35
CA ARG A 242 30.78 -32.72 32.55
C ARG A 242 31.01 -31.22 32.42
N ILE A 243 30.04 -30.56 31.81
CA ILE A 243 29.93 -29.10 31.76
C ILE A 243 28.55 -28.74 32.26
N GLY A 244 28.45 -27.88 33.25
CA GLY A 244 27.16 -27.47 33.79
C GLY A 244 27.19 -27.15 35.27
N PHE A 245 26.01 -27.25 35.90
CA PHE A 245 25.83 -26.85 37.28
C PHE A 245 26.17 -27.98 38.26
N HIS A 246 26.45 -27.60 39.50
CA HIS A 246 26.66 -28.57 40.57
C HIS A 246 25.45 -29.50 40.70
N PRO A 247 25.64 -30.82 40.96
CA PRO A 247 24.56 -31.79 41.08
C PRO A 247 23.38 -31.44 41.98
N ASP A 248 23.66 -30.71 43.05
CA ASP A 248 22.70 -30.31 44.09
C ASP A 248 22.20 -28.86 43.92
N ASP A 249 22.60 -28.20 42.82
CA ASP A 249 22.22 -26.82 42.56
C ASP A 249 20.75 -26.72 42.11
N THR A 250 19.90 -26.25 43.04
CA THR A 250 18.48 -25.94 42.81
C THR A 250 18.22 -24.44 42.74
N THR A 251 19.27 -23.61 42.62
CA THR A 251 19.16 -22.16 42.63
C THR A 251 18.44 -21.64 41.39
N SER A 252 17.77 -20.49 41.55
CA SER A 252 17.07 -19.82 40.44
C SER A 252 18.04 -19.14 39.49
N PHE A 253 17.72 -19.17 38.20
CA PHE A 253 18.37 -18.31 37.22
C PHE A 253 17.87 -16.87 37.39
N ARG A 254 18.79 -15.90 37.39
CA ARG A 254 18.48 -14.48 37.67
C ARG A 254 18.87 -13.60 36.51
N ILE A 255 18.00 -12.67 36.18
CA ILE A 255 18.22 -11.61 35.19
C ILE A 255 18.17 -10.25 35.90
N ALA A 256 19.13 -9.39 35.58
CA ALA A 256 19.25 -8.01 36.02
C ALA A 256 19.25 -7.82 37.56
N SER A 257 19.92 -8.71 38.29
CA SER A 257 19.91 -8.75 39.76
C SER A 257 20.55 -7.54 40.45
N SER A 258 21.49 -6.85 39.80
CA SER A 258 22.03 -5.56 40.28
C SER A 258 22.16 -4.52 39.16
N TYR A 259 21.48 -4.75 38.03
CA TYR A 259 21.62 -3.94 36.83
C TYR A 259 20.74 -2.69 36.88
N TYR A 260 21.32 -1.55 36.51
CA TYR A 260 20.63 -0.29 36.31
C TYR A 260 20.65 0.05 34.83
N GLY A 261 19.48 0.09 34.18
CA GLY A 261 19.36 0.30 32.74
C GLY A 261 18.13 -0.38 32.14
N TRP A 262 18.10 -0.51 30.82
CA TRP A 262 16.99 -1.11 30.08
C TRP A 262 17.42 -2.43 29.43
N MET A 263 16.48 -3.34 29.21
CA MET A 263 16.69 -4.62 28.50
C MET A 263 15.50 -4.94 27.58
N GLU A 264 15.79 -5.58 26.44
CA GLU A 264 14.80 -6.09 25.49
C GLU A 264 15.15 -7.50 24.99
N ASN A 265 14.11 -8.29 24.70
CA ASN A 265 14.16 -9.55 23.97
C ASN A 265 15.17 -10.56 24.54
N PHE A 266 15.02 -10.92 25.82
CA PHE A 266 15.86 -11.93 26.44
C PHE A 266 15.47 -13.32 25.94
N ALA A 267 16.42 -14.01 25.30
CA ALA A 267 16.16 -15.25 24.60
C ALA A 267 17.27 -16.29 24.79
N VAL A 268 16.86 -17.56 24.74
CA VAL A 268 17.77 -18.71 24.67
C VAL A 268 17.33 -19.59 23.52
N PHE A 269 18.28 -20.04 22.71
CA PHE A 269 18.03 -20.86 21.53
C PHE A 269 18.99 -22.05 21.48
N GLN A 270 18.51 -23.17 20.97
CA GLN A 270 19.32 -24.36 20.70
C GLN A 270 20.13 -24.20 19.41
N GLY A 271 21.32 -24.78 19.38
CA GLY A 271 22.23 -24.80 18.24
C GLY A 271 23.18 -23.61 18.17
N LYS A 272 23.84 -23.47 17.02
CA LYS A 272 24.77 -22.37 16.73
C LYS A 272 24.04 -21.04 16.65
N PRO A 273 24.67 -19.93 17.09
CA PRO A 273 24.18 -18.61 16.80
C PRO A 273 24.19 -18.42 15.30
N ASN A 274 22.99 -18.25 14.72
CA ASN A 274 22.92 -17.63 13.41
C ASN A 274 23.52 -16.22 13.58
N SER A 275 24.35 -15.80 12.64
CA SER A 275 24.99 -14.47 12.61
C SER A 275 23.99 -13.29 12.67
N GLU A 276 22.68 -13.57 12.69
CA GLU A 276 21.61 -12.69 12.28
C GLU A 276 20.37 -12.77 13.20
N ASP A 277 20.54 -12.48 14.48
CA ASP A 277 19.40 -12.12 15.36
C ASP A 277 18.93 -10.66 15.08
N SER A 278 18.55 -10.42 13.82
CA SER A 278 17.95 -9.18 13.32
C SER A 278 16.42 -9.19 13.50
N SER A 279 15.78 -8.02 13.43
CA SER A 279 14.33 -7.88 13.67
C SER A 279 13.48 -8.33 12.48
N PHE A 280 14.07 -8.28 11.28
CA PHE A 280 13.43 -8.62 10.01
C PHE A 280 14.18 -9.76 9.29
N SER A 281 13.65 -10.20 8.15
CA SER A 281 14.34 -11.18 7.32
C SER A 281 15.56 -10.54 6.66
N VAL A 282 16.73 -11.12 6.92
CA VAL A 282 17.98 -10.79 6.22
C VAL A 282 17.92 -11.34 4.80
N GLN A 283 18.63 -10.68 3.91
CA GLN A 283 18.89 -11.17 2.57
C GLN A 283 19.83 -12.38 2.64
N ASP A 284 19.39 -13.50 2.09
CA ASP A 284 20.20 -14.71 2.00
C ASP A 284 21.09 -14.57 0.75
N PHE A 285 22.40 -14.57 0.93
CA PHE A 285 23.36 -14.46 -0.16
C PHE A 285 23.98 -15.82 -0.41
N ASP A 286 23.74 -16.36 -1.59
CA ASP A 286 24.36 -17.59 -2.04
C ASP A 286 25.71 -17.25 -2.70
N PRO A 287 26.84 -17.61 -2.05
CA PRO A 287 28.16 -17.32 -2.59
C PRO A 287 28.50 -18.16 -3.83
N GLU A 288 27.84 -19.29 -4.07
CA GLU A 288 28.09 -20.14 -5.24
C GLU A 288 27.43 -19.57 -6.50
N THR A 289 26.18 -19.11 -6.37
CA THR A 289 25.44 -18.53 -7.50
C THR A 289 25.61 -17.02 -7.62
N HIS A 290 26.25 -16.37 -6.64
CA HIS A 290 26.28 -14.91 -6.48
C HIS A 290 24.89 -14.27 -6.53
N THR A 291 23.85 -15.04 -6.18
CA THR A 291 22.48 -14.55 -6.12
C THR A 291 22.08 -14.25 -4.69
N SER A 292 21.09 -13.39 -4.56
CA SER A 292 20.57 -13.00 -3.26
C SER A 292 19.07 -13.20 -3.23
N GLU A 293 18.57 -14.02 -2.32
CA GLU A 293 17.14 -14.15 -2.08
C GLU A 293 16.67 -13.12 -1.04
N SER A 294 15.56 -12.45 -1.35
CA SER A 294 14.99 -11.41 -0.49
C SER A 294 13.53 -11.69 -0.21
N LYS A 295 13.17 -11.73 1.07
CA LYS A 295 11.77 -11.85 1.50
C LYS A 295 11.12 -10.48 1.58
N PHE A 296 10.12 -10.24 0.73
CA PHE A 296 9.29 -9.05 0.77
C PHE A 296 8.03 -9.27 1.60
N GLY A 297 7.69 -8.32 2.45
CA GLY A 297 6.32 -8.20 2.95
C GLY A 297 5.45 -7.53 1.88
N THR A 298 4.28 -8.08 1.62
CA THR A 298 3.38 -7.61 0.55
C THR A 298 2.04 -7.18 1.12
N GLY A 299 1.54 -6.03 0.66
CA GLY A 299 0.20 -5.52 0.94
C GLY A 299 -0.57 -5.34 -0.37
N ILE A 300 -1.76 -5.92 -0.47
CA ILE A 300 -2.62 -5.81 -1.64
C ILE A 300 -3.95 -5.17 -1.21
N SER A 301 -4.36 -4.11 -1.91
CA SER A 301 -5.63 -3.43 -1.63
C SER A 301 -6.83 -4.21 -2.15
N PRO A 302 -8.06 -3.94 -1.67
CA PRO A 302 -9.26 -4.32 -2.41
C PRO A 302 -9.29 -3.60 -3.77
N VAL A 303 -10.18 -4.07 -4.65
CA VAL A 303 -10.47 -3.39 -5.92
C VAL A 303 -11.44 -2.25 -5.64
N TYR A 304 -10.96 -1.02 -5.81
CA TYR A 304 -11.75 0.19 -5.66
C TYR A 304 -12.46 0.55 -6.96
N LYS A 305 -13.43 1.46 -6.86
CA LYS A 305 -14.27 1.92 -7.96
C LYS A 305 -14.34 3.45 -7.97
N SER A 306 -14.08 4.08 -9.11
CA SER A 306 -14.31 5.52 -9.34
C SER A 306 -15.79 5.82 -9.56
N ALA A 307 -16.19 7.10 -9.53
CA ALA A 307 -17.59 7.47 -9.74
C ALA A 307 -18.00 7.16 -11.19
N TYR A 308 -17.15 7.53 -12.14
CA TYR A 308 -17.39 7.38 -13.57
C TYR A 308 -16.55 6.27 -14.21
N SER A 309 -17.05 5.71 -15.30
CA SER A 309 -16.45 4.60 -16.05
C SER A 309 -15.13 4.92 -16.73
N SER A 310 -14.85 6.20 -16.92
CA SER A 310 -13.61 6.71 -17.49
C SER A 310 -12.98 7.70 -16.51
N SER A 311 -11.97 7.23 -15.81
CA SER A 311 -11.11 8.04 -14.94
C SER A 311 -9.66 7.88 -15.35
N PHE A 312 -8.86 8.91 -15.13
CA PHE A 312 -7.43 8.93 -15.45
C PHE A 312 -6.63 9.23 -14.19
N LEU A 313 -5.61 8.41 -13.91
CA LEU A 313 -4.76 8.57 -12.75
C LEU A 313 -3.66 9.59 -13.06
N GLU A 314 -3.75 10.78 -12.48
CA GLU A 314 -2.82 11.86 -12.80
C GLU A 314 -1.57 11.83 -11.92
N GLU A 315 -1.75 11.50 -10.64
CA GLU A 315 -0.72 11.68 -9.63
C GLU A 315 -0.90 10.74 -8.43
N ILE A 316 0.24 10.42 -7.81
CA ILE A 316 0.31 9.70 -6.56
C ILE A 316 1.09 10.54 -5.55
N GLN A 317 0.53 10.70 -4.35
CA GLN A 317 1.25 11.26 -3.23
C GLN A 317 1.55 10.18 -2.20
N LEU A 318 2.79 10.16 -1.73
CA LEU A 318 3.31 9.14 -0.82
C LEU A 318 3.97 9.84 0.37
N LYS A 319 3.58 9.45 1.58
CA LYS A 319 4.31 9.81 2.81
C LYS A 319 4.99 8.58 3.36
N ALA A 320 6.29 8.47 3.18
CA ALA A 320 7.04 7.24 3.46
C ALA A 320 8.48 7.50 3.87
N ILE A 321 9.01 6.71 4.80
CA ILE A 321 10.44 6.72 5.14
C ILE A 321 11.06 5.49 4.50
N ILE A 322 12.11 5.68 3.69
CA ILE A 322 12.83 4.58 3.04
C ILE A 322 14.31 4.65 3.48
N PRO A 323 14.71 3.86 4.48
CA PRO A 323 16.10 3.81 4.92
C PRO A 323 17.07 3.33 3.84
N THR A 324 18.34 3.70 3.95
CA THR A 324 19.39 3.29 3.02
C THR A 324 19.47 1.77 2.93
N SER A 325 19.67 1.25 1.72
CA SER A 325 19.76 -0.20 1.43
C SER A 325 18.49 -1.02 1.69
N SER A 326 17.39 -0.40 2.14
CA SER A 326 16.06 -0.99 2.15
C SER A 326 15.34 -0.74 0.82
N ALA A 327 14.20 -1.39 0.57
CA ALA A 327 13.43 -1.16 -0.65
C ALA A 327 11.92 -1.12 -0.41
N MET A 328 11.27 -0.16 -1.06
CA MET A 328 9.82 -0.08 -1.22
C MET A 328 9.50 -0.20 -2.71
N GLU A 329 8.56 -1.07 -3.06
CA GLU A 329 8.03 -1.20 -4.42
C GLU A 329 6.54 -0.92 -4.40
N LEU A 330 6.08 -0.09 -5.33
CA LEU A 330 4.68 0.29 -5.44
C LEU A 330 4.16 -0.06 -6.83
N TYR A 331 3.00 -0.71 -6.87
CA TYR A 331 2.36 -1.18 -8.09
C TYR A 331 0.91 -0.76 -8.14
N PHE A 332 0.42 -0.51 -9.36
CA PHE A 332 -0.97 -0.19 -9.65
C PHE A 332 -1.48 -1.02 -10.80
N ARG A 333 -2.79 -1.26 -10.81
CA ARG A 333 -3.46 -1.79 -12.00
C ARG A 333 -4.85 -1.23 -12.08
N VAL A 334 -5.31 -1.09 -13.32
CA VAL A 334 -6.56 -0.39 -13.64
C VAL A 334 -7.33 -1.17 -14.71
N SER A 335 -8.65 -1.08 -14.68
CA SER A 335 -9.54 -1.73 -15.65
C SER A 335 -10.83 -0.95 -15.86
N PRO A 336 -11.38 -0.92 -17.10
CA PRO A 336 -12.74 -0.43 -17.34
C PRO A 336 -13.83 -1.39 -16.84
N THR A 337 -13.50 -2.68 -16.67
CA THR A 337 -14.42 -3.75 -16.20
C THR A 337 -14.02 -4.25 -14.81
N PRO A 338 -14.98 -4.75 -14.01
CA PRO A 338 -14.69 -5.29 -12.68
C PRO A 338 -13.75 -6.51 -12.78
N PHE A 339 -12.85 -6.63 -11.81
CA PHE A 339 -11.93 -7.77 -11.67
C PHE A 339 -11.78 -8.14 -10.20
N THR A 340 -11.25 -9.33 -9.92
CA THR A 340 -11.06 -9.81 -8.55
C THR A 340 -9.68 -9.42 -8.00
N PRO A 341 -9.52 -9.19 -6.70
CA PRO A 341 -8.24 -8.75 -6.12
C PRO A 341 -7.02 -9.63 -6.43
N ASN A 342 -7.25 -10.94 -6.65
CA ASN A 342 -6.20 -11.95 -6.86
C ASN A 342 -6.11 -12.45 -8.30
N SER A 343 -6.87 -11.87 -9.24
CA SER A 343 -6.77 -12.26 -10.67
C SER A 343 -5.38 -11.92 -11.23
N GLU A 344 -4.93 -12.67 -12.23
CA GLU A 344 -3.71 -12.35 -12.98
C GLU A 344 -3.85 -11.10 -13.83
N PHE A 345 -5.06 -10.84 -14.34
CA PHE A 345 -5.40 -9.69 -15.17
C PHE A 345 -6.35 -8.73 -14.43
N PRO A 346 -6.20 -7.41 -14.58
CA PRO A 346 -5.20 -6.70 -15.39
C PRO A 346 -3.78 -6.79 -14.80
N ALA A 347 -2.77 -6.58 -15.65
CA ALA A 347 -1.36 -6.66 -15.25
C ALA A 347 -0.97 -5.52 -14.29
N TRP A 348 -0.01 -5.81 -13.40
CA TRP A 348 0.55 -4.82 -12.47
C TRP A 348 1.54 -3.88 -13.17
N ILE A 349 1.35 -2.59 -12.97
CA ILE A 349 2.22 -1.51 -13.41
C ILE A 349 3.09 -1.11 -12.22
N SER A 350 4.42 -1.28 -12.34
CA SER A 350 5.37 -0.84 -11.31
C SER A 350 5.66 0.65 -11.42
N LEU A 351 5.75 1.35 -10.30
CA LEU A 351 6.27 2.70 -10.22
C LEU A 351 7.74 2.67 -9.84
N ASP A 352 8.54 3.41 -10.61
CA ASP A 352 9.97 3.53 -10.34
C ASP A 352 10.24 4.49 -9.18
N LEU A 353 10.39 3.93 -7.98
CA LEU A 353 10.72 4.68 -6.77
C LEU A 353 12.23 4.92 -6.61
N ARG A 354 13.10 4.50 -7.55
CA ARG A 354 14.56 4.75 -7.45
C ARG A 354 14.92 6.23 -7.54
N LYS A 355 14.05 7.03 -8.16
CA LYS A 355 14.16 8.48 -8.28
C LYS A 355 13.21 9.21 -7.31
N LEU A 356 12.78 8.56 -6.24
CA LEU A 356 11.77 9.10 -5.32
C LEU A 356 12.19 10.46 -4.75
N GLU A 357 13.47 10.66 -4.44
CA GLU A 357 14.00 11.93 -3.94
C GLU A 357 13.78 13.11 -4.91
N ASN A 358 13.73 12.87 -6.23
CA ASN A 358 13.43 13.93 -7.21
C ASN A 358 11.98 14.43 -7.11
N TYR A 359 11.11 13.65 -6.47
CA TYR A 359 9.69 13.95 -6.28
C TYR A 359 9.38 14.46 -4.87
N LYS A 360 10.41 14.70 -4.04
CA LYS A 360 10.24 15.20 -2.68
C LYS A 360 9.71 16.63 -2.71
N ILE A 361 8.65 16.90 -1.96
CA ILE A 361 8.09 18.25 -1.84
C ILE A 361 8.89 19.00 -0.78
N LEU A 362 9.31 20.23 -1.09
CA LEU A 362 9.78 21.19 -0.08
C LEU A 362 8.56 21.65 0.73
N SER A 363 8.21 20.88 1.75
CA SER A 363 7.12 21.16 2.69
C SER A 363 7.66 21.14 4.12
N LEU A 364 6.91 21.74 5.04
CA LEU A 364 7.13 21.60 6.49
C LEU A 364 6.93 20.14 6.95
N GLU A 365 6.26 19.32 6.14
CA GLU A 365 6.12 17.88 6.37
C GLU A 365 7.29 17.10 5.76
N PRO A 366 8.15 16.45 6.57
CA PRO A 366 9.20 15.60 6.04
C PRO A 366 8.62 14.36 5.33
N ASP A 367 9.37 13.87 4.33
CA ASP A 367 9.16 12.59 3.65
C ASP A 367 7.83 12.47 2.89
N LEU A 368 7.34 13.60 2.38
CA LEU A 368 6.22 13.70 1.45
C LEU A 368 6.72 13.79 0.01
N TYR A 369 6.22 12.90 -0.84
CA TYR A 369 6.61 12.77 -2.24
C TYR A 369 5.39 12.87 -3.16
N ARG A 370 5.55 13.56 -4.30
CA ARG A 370 4.50 13.80 -5.29
C ARG A 370 4.95 13.35 -6.68
N ILE A 371 4.39 12.23 -7.14
CA ILE A 371 4.81 11.56 -8.37
C ILE A 371 3.77 11.82 -9.48
N PRO A 372 4.05 12.71 -10.46
CA PRO A 372 3.18 12.91 -11.60
C PRO A 372 3.32 11.75 -12.60
N LEU A 373 2.18 11.23 -13.07
CA LEU A 373 2.16 10.03 -13.92
C LEU A 373 2.03 10.31 -15.42
N LYS A 374 1.73 11.55 -15.80
CA LYS A 374 1.54 11.99 -17.20
C LYS A 374 2.72 11.65 -18.12
N ASN A 375 3.96 11.70 -17.62
CA ASN A 375 5.17 11.42 -18.40
C ASN A 375 5.69 9.98 -18.21
N SER A 376 5.49 9.41 -17.03
CA SER A 376 6.04 8.10 -16.64
C SER A 376 5.29 6.93 -17.28
N LEU A 377 3.96 7.05 -17.46
CA LEU A 377 3.14 6.00 -18.06
C LEU A 377 3.25 5.93 -19.60
N LYS A 378 3.45 7.06 -20.30
CA LYS A 378 3.63 7.09 -21.77
C LYS A 378 4.81 6.23 -22.24
N LYS A 379 5.96 6.36 -21.55
CA LYS A 379 7.18 5.61 -21.86
C LYS A 379 7.05 4.12 -21.54
N PHE A 380 6.25 3.75 -20.54
CA PHE A 380 6.12 2.37 -20.06
C PHE A 380 5.03 1.56 -20.80
N LEU A 381 3.93 2.20 -21.19
CA LEU A 381 2.85 1.55 -21.95
C LEU A 381 3.20 1.38 -23.45
N GLY A 382 4.39 1.78 -23.89
CA GLY A 382 4.80 1.72 -25.29
C GLY A 382 3.95 2.58 -26.22
N ILE A 383 3.25 3.58 -25.69
CA ILE A 383 2.38 4.48 -26.46
C ILE A 383 3.28 5.53 -27.12
N SER A 384 3.58 5.33 -28.40
CA SER A 384 4.44 6.21 -29.21
C SER A 384 3.72 7.45 -29.75
N GLU A 385 2.40 7.55 -29.59
CA GLU A 385 1.59 8.65 -30.14
C GLU A 385 1.28 9.73 -29.09
N GLU A 386 1.05 10.95 -29.58
CA GLU A 386 0.48 12.11 -28.85
C GLU A 386 -0.94 11.87 -28.28
N LYS A 387 -1.33 10.62 -28.00
CA LYS A 387 -2.53 10.32 -27.23
C LYS A 387 -2.26 10.72 -25.78
N GLU A 388 -2.79 11.89 -25.41
CA GLU A 388 -2.57 12.52 -24.12
C GLU A 388 -3.20 11.81 -22.92
N ASP A 389 -4.09 10.84 -23.17
CA ASP A 389 -4.91 10.20 -22.15
C ASP A 389 -4.37 8.78 -21.80
N LEU A 390 -4.18 8.54 -20.50
CA LEU A 390 -3.88 7.21 -19.92
C LEU A 390 -5.01 6.22 -20.24
N LEU A 391 -4.84 4.92 -19.95
CA LEU A 391 -5.96 3.97 -20.11
C LEU A 391 -7.13 4.39 -19.20
N PRO A 392 -8.31 4.73 -19.73
CA PRO A 392 -9.47 5.06 -18.91
C PRO A 392 -9.85 3.85 -18.07
N PHE A 393 -10.17 4.09 -16.80
CA PHE A 393 -10.58 3.01 -15.91
C PHE A 393 -11.76 3.38 -15.05
N ARG A 394 -12.42 2.33 -14.56
CA ARG A 394 -13.43 2.41 -13.52
C ARG A 394 -12.99 1.73 -12.23
N TYR A 395 -12.20 0.67 -12.37
CA TYR A 395 -11.75 -0.16 -11.28
C TYR A 395 -10.24 -0.06 -11.17
N TYR A 396 -9.74 0.07 -9.95
CA TYR A 396 -8.30 0.19 -9.69
C TYR A 396 -7.90 -0.55 -8.42
N GLN A 397 -6.66 -1.01 -8.40
CA GLN A 397 -6.08 -1.70 -7.26
C GLN A 397 -4.61 -1.32 -7.15
N TRP A 398 -4.08 -1.34 -5.93
CA TRP A 398 -2.68 -1.08 -5.67
C TRP A 398 -2.06 -2.17 -4.82
N ARG A 399 -0.75 -2.31 -4.95
CA ARG A 399 0.06 -3.28 -4.20
C ARG A 399 1.35 -2.61 -3.79
N ILE A 400 1.76 -2.86 -2.55
CA ILE A 400 3.04 -2.43 -2.02
C ILE A 400 3.86 -3.65 -1.60
N LYS A 401 5.17 -3.56 -1.77
CA LYS A 401 6.12 -4.52 -1.21
C LYS A 401 7.19 -3.78 -0.43
N LEU A 402 7.51 -4.27 0.76
CA LEU A 402 8.54 -3.73 1.63
C LEU A 402 9.66 -4.78 1.81
N LYS A 403 10.90 -4.32 1.78
CA LYS A 403 12.11 -5.12 2.05
C LYS A 403 12.99 -4.38 3.05
N ALA A 404 13.47 -5.11 4.04
CA ALA A 404 14.45 -4.60 5.00
C ALA A 404 15.79 -4.30 4.32
N ASP A 405 16.69 -3.63 5.04
CA ASP A 405 18.10 -3.55 4.68
C ASP A 405 18.76 -4.95 4.70
N PRO A 406 19.94 -5.14 4.09
CA PRO A 406 20.59 -6.45 4.04
C PRO A 406 20.81 -7.06 5.42
N ASN A 407 21.02 -6.24 6.46
CA ASN A 407 21.23 -6.73 7.82
C ASN A 407 19.92 -7.01 8.59
N GLY A 408 18.74 -6.72 8.03
CA GLY A 408 17.45 -6.93 8.67
C GLY A 408 17.18 -6.03 9.90
N ASN A 409 17.84 -4.88 9.98
CA ASN A 409 17.78 -3.93 11.10
C ASN A 409 16.81 -2.77 10.83
N GLN A 410 16.71 -2.33 9.58
CA GLN A 410 15.88 -1.19 9.16
C GLN A 410 14.89 -1.63 8.09
N THR A 411 13.72 -0.99 8.06
CA THR A 411 12.65 -1.30 7.11
C THR A 411 11.96 -0.03 6.66
N PRO A 412 11.44 0.03 5.41
CA PRO A 412 10.64 1.17 4.99
C PRO A 412 9.33 1.24 5.76
N GLU A 413 8.84 2.46 5.93
CA GLU A 413 7.58 2.77 6.60
C GLU A 413 6.68 3.56 5.65
N LEU A 414 5.45 3.10 5.45
CA LEU A 414 4.42 3.84 4.73
C LEU A 414 3.42 4.43 5.72
N LYS A 415 3.32 5.76 5.75
CA LYS A 415 2.40 6.49 6.64
C LYS A 415 1.11 6.87 5.93
N ASN A 416 1.20 7.26 4.65
CA ASN A 416 0.04 7.65 3.87
C ASN A 416 0.29 7.46 2.37
N ILE A 417 -0.76 7.14 1.64
CA ILE A 417 -0.79 7.13 0.18
C ILE A 417 -2.12 7.74 -0.29
N SER A 418 -2.04 8.62 -1.28
CA SER A 418 -3.23 9.15 -1.95
C SER A 418 -3.06 9.17 -3.45
N LEU A 419 -4.19 9.02 -4.15
CA LEU A 419 -4.28 9.00 -5.60
C LEU A 419 -5.12 10.18 -6.04
N THR A 420 -4.64 10.89 -7.06
CA THR A 420 -5.38 11.99 -7.66
C THR A 420 -5.82 11.59 -9.05
N PHE A 421 -7.14 11.62 -9.27
CA PHE A 421 -7.78 11.17 -10.48
C PHE A 421 -8.52 12.32 -11.16
N ARG A 422 -8.47 12.34 -12.49
CA ARG A 422 -9.37 13.16 -13.32
C ARG A 422 -10.52 12.29 -13.78
N GLU A 423 -11.71 12.59 -13.26
CA GLU A 423 -12.95 11.93 -13.68
C GLU A 423 -13.51 12.58 -14.96
N THR A 424 -14.07 11.78 -15.87
CA THR A 424 -14.79 12.30 -17.03
C THR A 424 -16.29 12.35 -16.75
N ASN A 425 -16.78 13.57 -16.50
CA ASN A 425 -18.20 13.80 -16.33
C ASN A 425 -18.96 13.48 -17.63
N PRO A 426 -20.24 13.06 -17.54
CA PRO A 426 -21.11 12.98 -18.69
C PRO A 426 -21.24 14.35 -19.37
N PRO A 427 -21.44 14.40 -20.68
CA PRO A 427 -21.65 15.66 -21.37
C PRO A 427 -22.88 16.42 -20.86
N VAL A 428 -22.87 17.73 -21.08
CA VAL A 428 -24.04 18.58 -20.87
C VAL A 428 -25.17 18.19 -21.79
N ARG A 429 -26.40 18.41 -21.30
CA ARG A 429 -27.62 18.23 -22.07
C ARG A 429 -27.56 19.04 -23.39
N PRO A 430 -27.83 18.43 -24.55
CA PRO A 430 -27.93 19.17 -25.82
C PRO A 430 -29.08 20.18 -25.80
N LEU A 431 -28.90 21.30 -26.51
CA LEU A 431 -29.85 22.42 -26.51
C LEU A 431 -30.34 22.76 -27.92
N GLY A 432 -31.54 23.34 -27.97
CA GLY A 432 -32.10 23.92 -29.20
C GLY A 432 -32.57 22.89 -30.23
N LEU A 433 -32.97 21.69 -29.80
CA LEU A 433 -33.62 20.72 -30.68
C LEU A 433 -34.90 21.31 -31.26
N LYS A 434 -35.07 21.25 -32.58
CA LYS A 434 -36.30 21.64 -33.30
C LYS A 434 -36.50 20.77 -34.53
N VAL A 435 -37.74 20.71 -35.01
CA VAL A 435 -38.05 20.17 -36.34
C VAL A 435 -37.57 21.18 -37.38
N ALA A 436 -36.76 20.73 -38.33
CA ALA A 436 -36.40 21.52 -39.51
C ALA A 436 -37.47 21.35 -40.59
N GLU A 437 -37.75 20.09 -40.94
CA GLU A 437 -38.68 19.68 -41.99
C GLU A 437 -39.25 18.32 -41.60
N ASN A 438 -40.49 18.04 -41.99
CA ASN A 438 -41.10 16.72 -41.89
C ASN A 438 -41.92 16.46 -43.16
N GLY A 439 -41.91 15.22 -43.62
CA GLY A 439 -42.55 14.84 -44.86
C GLY A 439 -43.03 13.39 -44.83
N VAL A 440 -43.79 13.04 -45.86
CA VAL A 440 -44.12 11.66 -46.16
C VAL A 440 -43.77 11.44 -47.62
N ASP A 441 -42.85 10.52 -47.89
CA ASP A 441 -42.44 10.11 -49.23
C ASP A 441 -42.88 8.67 -49.50
N ASP A 442 -42.49 8.13 -50.67
CA ASP A 442 -42.79 6.74 -51.08
C ASP A 442 -42.21 5.69 -50.11
N PHE A 443 -41.27 6.09 -49.24
CA PHE A 443 -40.62 5.24 -48.23
C PHE A 443 -41.23 5.44 -46.82
N GLY A 444 -42.22 6.31 -46.68
CA GLY A 444 -43.00 6.54 -45.46
C GLY A 444 -42.73 7.89 -44.79
N PRO A 445 -43.14 8.07 -43.52
CA PRO A 445 -42.91 9.31 -42.79
C PRO A 445 -41.42 9.52 -42.47
N SER A 446 -40.94 10.76 -42.68
CA SER A 446 -39.57 11.17 -42.39
C SER A 446 -39.51 12.53 -41.71
N VAL A 447 -38.52 12.73 -40.86
CA VAL A 447 -38.33 13.99 -40.11
C VAL A 447 -36.86 14.41 -40.06
N CYS A 448 -36.60 15.67 -40.36
CA CYS A 448 -35.29 16.29 -40.21
C CYS A 448 -35.26 17.13 -38.93
N LEU A 449 -34.35 16.78 -38.02
CA LEU A 449 -34.15 17.44 -36.74
C LEU A 449 -32.93 18.35 -36.80
N ASN A 450 -33.02 19.53 -36.17
CA ASN A 450 -31.89 20.44 -36.01
C ASN A 450 -31.60 20.75 -34.54
N TRP A 451 -30.33 20.94 -34.18
CA TRP A 451 -29.92 21.33 -32.83
C TRP A 451 -28.58 22.08 -32.83
N LYS A 452 -28.22 22.68 -31.68
CA LYS A 452 -26.91 23.34 -31.49
C LYS A 452 -25.85 22.32 -31.10
N SER A 453 -24.63 22.47 -31.63
CA SER A 453 -23.54 21.59 -31.22
C SER A 453 -23.19 21.78 -29.74
N ASN A 454 -22.80 20.69 -29.08
CA ASN A 454 -22.39 20.66 -27.69
C ASN A 454 -21.05 21.40 -27.53
N PRO A 455 -20.87 22.25 -26.49
CA PRO A 455 -19.62 22.98 -26.25
C PRO A 455 -18.40 22.10 -26.00
N GLU A 456 -18.61 20.85 -25.56
CA GLU A 456 -17.53 20.01 -25.07
C GLU A 456 -16.70 19.42 -26.20
N ARG A 457 -15.37 19.62 -26.13
CA ARG A 457 -14.41 19.12 -27.11
C ARG A 457 -14.48 17.61 -27.27
N ASP A 458 -14.73 16.87 -26.20
CA ASP A 458 -14.80 15.40 -26.25
C ASP A 458 -16.09 14.88 -26.88
N VAL A 459 -17.16 15.70 -26.97
CA VAL A 459 -18.34 15.38 -27.79
C VAL A 459 -18.07 15.67 -29.25
N ILE A 460 -17.39 16.78 -29.54
CA ILE A 460 -17.09 17.20 -30.92
C ILE A 460 -16.04 16.29 -31.57
N ASN A 461 -15.01 15.89 -30.81
CA ASN A 461 -13.86 15.14 -31.27
C ASN A 461 -13.90 13.69 -30.78
N GLY A 462 -14.61 12.83 -31.52
CA GLY A 462 -14.74 11.40 -31.24
C GLY A 462 -16.00 11.00 -30.47
N GLY A 463 -16.80 11.97 -30.01
CA GLY A 463 -18.15 11.75 -29.49
C GLY A 463 -19.25 11.96 -30.54
N GLY A 464 -20.48 12.16 -30.07
CA GLY A 464 -21.63 12.38 -30.96
C GLY A 464 -22.96 12.46 -30.23
N TYR A 465 -24.05 12.16 -30.93
CA TYR A 465 -25.42 12.20 -30.40
C TYR A 465 -26.19 10.90 -30.64
N PHE A 466 -27.20 10.69 -29.79
CA PHE A 466 -28.27 9.72 -30.01
C PHE A 466 -29.61 10.45 -30.11
N ILE A 467 -30.45 10.00 -31.04
CA ILE A 467 -31.82 10.50 -31.18
C ILE A 467 -32.76 9.48 -30.54
N HIS A 468 -33.53 9.91 -29.57
CA HIS A 468 -34.52 9.12 -28.87
C HIS A 468 -35.90 9.55 -29.35
N TYR A 469 -36.79 8.61 -29.57
CA TYR A 469 -38.14 8.92 -30.04
C TYR A 469 -39.19 8.04 -29.39
N GLY A 470 -40.44 8.51 -29.36
CA GLY A 470 -41.59 7.74 -28.90
C GLY A 470 -42.91 8.48 -28.99
N ILE A 471 -43.99 7.86 -28.49
CA ILE A 471 -45.35 8.40 -28.57
C ILE A 471 -45.73 9.27 -27.36
N HIS A 472 -44.82 9.44 -26.39
CA HIS A 472 -45.02 10.26 -25.20
C HIS A 472 -43.72 11.00 -24.84
N PRO A 473 -43.75 12.29 -24.42
CA PRO A 473 -42.54 13.10 -24.18
C PRO A 473 -41.59 12.57 -23.10
N ASP A 474 -42.12 11.80 -22.15
CA ASP A 474 -41.34 11.19 -21.05
C ASP A 474 -41.02 9.71 -21.25
N ARG A 475 -41.57 9.07 -22.30
CA ARG A 475 -41.38 7.65 -22.58
C ARG A 475 -40.86 7.45 -24.01
N MET A 476 -39.54 7.54 -24.14
CA MET A 476 -38.85 7.20 -25.37
C MET A 476 -38.80 5.67 -25.50
N VAL A 477 -39.12 5.17 -26.69
CA VAL A 477 -39.28 3.74 -27.00
C VAL A 477 -38.21 3.25 -27.98
N GLY A 478 -37.70 4.12 -28.85
CA GLY A 478 -36.62 3.79 -29.79
C GLY A 478 -35.44 4.75 -29.69
N ILE A 479 -34.25 4.24 -30.05
CA ILE A 479 -33.00 4.99 -30.06
C ILE A 479 -32.32 4.81 -31.41
N ILE A 480 -31.98 5.92 -32.04
CA ILE A 480 -31.18 5.97 -33.25
C ILE A 480 -29.77 6.37 -32.83
N ARG A 481 -28.84 5.42 -32.94
CA ARG A 481 -27.46 5.62 -32.53
C ARG A 481 -26.55 6.09 -33.65
N GLY A 482 -26.88 5.72 -34.87
CA GLY A 482 -26.12 6.12 -36.05
C GLY A 482 -26.98 6.20 -37.30
N THR A 483 -26.38 6.77 -38.33
CA THR A 483 -26.97 6.94 -39.67
C THR A 483 -26.20 6.09 -40.68
N PHE A 484 -26.69 6.06 -41.93
CA PHE A 484 -26.02 5.37 -43.01
C PHE A 484 -26.12 6.18 -44.30
N SER A 485 -24.98 6.46 -44.94
CA SER A 485 -24.94 7.05 -46.28
C SER A 485 -24.98 5.94 -47.34
N PRO A 486 -26.04 5.84 -48.17
CA PRO A 486 -26.20 4.77 -49.16
C PRO A 486 -25.17 4.81 -50.29
N ASN A 487 -24.45 5.92 -50.47
CA ASN A 487 -23.49 6.12 -51.55
C ASN A 487 -22.05 5.68 -51.17
N GLU A 488 -21.82 5.18 -49.95
CA GLU A 488 -20.49 4.76 -49.51
C GLU A 488 -20.44 3.26 -49.19
N VAL A 489 -19.45 2.57 -49.77
CA VAL A 489 -19.23 1.13 -49.55
C VAL A 489 -18.86 0.89 -48.08
N PRO A 490 -19.49 -0.09 -47.39
CA PRO A 490 -19.29 -0.35 -45.96
C PRO A 490 -17.95 -1.04 -45.67
N ASN A 491 -16.80 -0.39 -45.92
CA ASN A 491 -15.49 -0.76 -45.32
C ASN A 491 -14.29 0.16 -45.71
N LYS A 492 -14.47 1.47 -45.95
CA LYS A 492 -13.30 2.34 -46.17
C LYS A 492 -12.51 2.54 -44.86
N LYS A 493 -11.19 2.33 -44.90
CA LYS A 493 -10.25 2.54 -43.76
C LYS A 493 -10.34 3.92 -43.10
N ASN A 494 -10.91 4.92 -43.78
CA ASN A 494 -10.99 6.32 -43.33
C ASN A 494 -12.42 6.74 -42.89
N ARG A 495 -13.38 5.81 -42.77
CA ARG A 495 -14.76 6.13 -42.33
C ARG A 495 -14.83 6.29 -40.80
N PRO A 496 -15.53 7.31 -40.25
CA PRO A 496 -15.78 7.42 -38.82
C PRO A 496 -16.60 6.20 -38.35
N LYS A 497 -16.04 5.39 -37.46
CA LYS A 497 -16.74 4.21 -36.93
C LYS A 497 -17.59 4.59 -35.73
N HIS A 498 -18.84 4.13 -35.69
CA HIS A 498 -19.69 4.31 -34.52
C HIS A 498 -19.19 3.41 -33.35
N PRO A 499 -19.18 3.89 -32.09
CA PRO A 499 -18.63 3.14 -30.95
C PRO A 499 -19.30 1.79 -30.67
N ALA A 500 -20.51 1.57 -31.18
CA ALA A 500 -21.27 0.33 -31.01
C ALA A 500 -21.50 -0.45 -32.33
N SER A 501 -20.99 0.01 -33.48
CA SER A 501 -21.17 -0.68 -34.76
C SER A 501 -20.14 -0.24 -35.81
N ASP A 502 -19.57 -1.22 -36.53
CA ASP A 502 -18.71 -0.97 -37.69
C ASP A 502 -19.48 -0.54 -38.96
N TYR A 503 -20.81 -0.65 -38.96
CA TYR A 503 -21.64 -0.40 -40.14
C TYR A 503 -22.31 0.98 -40.15
N LEU A 504 -22.61 1.51 -38.97
CA LEU A 504 -23.27 2.80 -38.81
C LEU A 504 -22.24 3.94 -38.70
N ASP A 505 -22.58 5.08 -39.28
CA ASP A 505 -21.89 6.34 -39.03
C ASP A 505 -22.40 6.98 -37.74
N PRO A 506 -21.52 7.55 -36.89
CA PRO A 506 -21.97 8.32 -35.75
C PRO A 506 -22.69 9.60 -36.17
N ILE A 507 -23.75 9.97 -35.45
CA ILE A 507 -24.36 11.29 -35.57
C ILE A 507 -23.40 12.29 -34.92
N THR A 508 -22.57 12.95 -35.73
CA THR A 508 -21.39 13.66 -35.23
C THR A 508 -21.71 15.03 -34.60
N GLY A 509 -20.75 15.51 -33.80
CA GLY A 509 -20.65 16.89 -33.31
C GLY A 509 -20.44 17.98 -34.37
N LEU A 510 -20.25 17.61 -35.64
CA LEU A 510 -19.77 18.48 -36.71
C LEU A 510 -20.73 18.45 -37.90
N PRO A 511 -20.89 19.58 -38.64
CA PRO A 511 -21.58 19.55 -39.93
C PRO A 511 -20.86 18.67 -40.95
N SER A 512 -21.60 18.13 -41.91
CA SER A 512 -21.08 17.28 -42.97
C SER A 512 -19.85 17.90 -43.67
N GLY A 513 -18.75 17.14 -43.74
CA GLY A 513 -17.52 17.55 -44.41
C GLY A 513 -16.63 18.54 -43.64
N LYS A 514 -16.93 18.83 -42.37
CA LYS A 514 -16.14 19.76 -41.53
C LYS A 514 -15.25 19.01 -40.53
N ASN A 515 -14.14 19.65 -40.15
CA ASN A 515 -13.18 19.15 -39.16
C ASN A 515 -13.23 19.99 -37.87
N SER A 516 -12.57 19.50 -36.82
CA SER A 516 -12.54 20.12 -35.48
C SER A 516 -11.68 21.39 -35.37
N GLY A 517 -11.02 21.83 -36.46
CA GLY A 517 -10.09 22.97 -36.44
C GLY A 517 -10.76 24.34 -36.24
N ASN A 518 -12.00 24.51 -36.73
CA ASN A 518 -12.70 25.81 -36.77
C ASN A 518 -14.10 25.75 -36.12
N ILE A 519 -14.24 25.08 -34.97
CA ILE A 519 -15.53 24.82 -34.28
C ILE A 519 -16.38 26.08 -34.04
N GLN A 520 -15.77 27.25 -33.83
CA GLN A 520 -16.48 28.51 -33.55
C GLN A 520 -17.35 28.99 -34.72
N GLU A 521 -17.03 28.61 -35.96
CA GLU A 521 -17.82 28.96 -37.15
C GLU A 521 -19.08 28.09 -37.33
N TYR A 522 -19.10 26.89 -36.72
CA TYR A 522 -20.07 25.83 -37.02
C TYR A 522 -21.06 25.54 -35.90
N TYR A 523 -21.07 26.37 -34.85
CA TYR A 523 -21.86 26.16 -33.64
C TYR A 523 -23.39 26.14 -33.88
N ASN A 524 -23.85 26.64 -35.02
CA ASN A 524 -25.21 27.16 -35.15
C ASN A 524 -26.27 26.23 -35.74
N LYS A 525 -25.93 25.08 -36.36
CA LYS A 525 -26.97 24.11 -36.78
C LYS A 525 -26.41 22.75 -37.19
N LEU A 526 -26.51 21.75 -36.30
CA LEU A 526 -26.43 20.34 -36.69
C LEU A 526 -27.80 19.90 -37.21
N SER A 527 -27.82 19.01 -38.21
CA SER A 527 -29.05 18.51 -38.81
C SER A 527 -28.94 17.03 -39.10
N THR A 528 -29.98 16.26 -38.82
CA THR A 528 -30.06 14.83 -39.16
C THR A 528 -31.49 14.45 -39.45
N CYS A 529 -31.69 13.75 -40.57
CA CYS A 529 -32.98 13.23 -40.97
C CYS A 529 -33.13 11.77 -40.55
N VAL A 530 -34.34 11.43 -40.12
CA VAL A 530 -34.75 10.13 -39.59
C VAL A 530 -35.96 9.66 -40.39
N ASP A 531 -35.85 8.45 -40.90
CA ASP A 531 -36.91 7.74 -41.62
C ASP A 531 -37.01 6.28 -41.12
N ASN A 532 -38.00 5.54 -41.63
CA ASN A 532 -38.20 4.14 -41.29
C ASN A 532 -37.02 3.24 -41.71
N ARG A 533 -36.26 3.62 -42.75
CA ARG A 533 -35.06 2.89 -43.17
C ARG A 533 -33.95 3.01 -42.12
N THR A 534 -33.71 4.21 -41.61
CA THR A 534 -32.73 4.49 -40.55
C THR A 534 -33.09 3.74 -39.27
N ILE A 535 -34.38 3.69 -38.92
CA ILE A 535 -34.93 2.92 -37.80
C ILE A 535 -34.67 1.42 -37.99
N SER A 536 -35.03 0.85 -39.15
CA SER A 536 -34.78 -0.58 -39.44
C SER A 536 -33.29 -0.93 -39.36
N LEU A 537 -32.41 -0.10 -39.91
CA LEU A 537 -30.96 -0.31 -39.83
C LEU A 537 -30.45 -0.33 -38.38
N ASN A 538 -30.89 0.59 -37.53
CA ASN A 538 -30.51 0.59 -36.12
C ASN A 538 -31.08 -0.62 -35.37
N SER A 539 -32.31 -1.03 -35.71
CA SER A 539 -32.97 -2.22 -35.14
C SER A 539 -32.21 -3.51 -35.48
N GLU A 540 -31.86 -3.70 -36.74
CA GLU A 540 -31.20 -4.91 -37.25
C GLU A 540 -29.74 -5.03 -36.79
N ILE A 541 -28.97 -3.93 -36.91
CA ILE A 541 -27.53 -3.94 -36.66
C ILE A 541 -27.21 -3.95 -35.16
N LEU A 542 -28.01 -3.28 -34.33
CA LEU A 542 -27.79 -3.18 -32.89
C LEU A 542 -28.70 -4.10 -32.07
N LEU A 543 -29.48 -4.97 -32.73
CA LEU A 543 -30.45 -5.91 -32.13
C LEU A 543 -31.46 -5.23 -31.19
N GLU A 544 -31.90 -4.02 -31.53
CA GLU A 544 -32.89 -3.28 -30.73
C GLU A 544 -34.31 -3.79 -30.99
N LYS A 545 -34.76 -4.74 -30.18
CA LYS A 545 -36.02 -5.47 -30.40
C LYS A 545 -37.33 -4.64 -30.30
N ASN A 546 -37.27 -3.37 -29.88
CA ASN A 546 -38.43 -2.55 -29.53
C ASN A 546 -38.51 -1.21 -30.28
N GLN A 547 -38.01 -1.12 -31.51
CA GLN A 547 -38.13 0.11 -32.30
C GLN A 547 -39.55 0.29 -32.88
N LEU A 548 -40.04 1.53 -32.87
CA LEU A 548 -41.38 1.90 -33.34
C LEU A 548 -41.26 2.64 -34.67
N PHE A 549 -41.63 1.99 -35.77
CA PHE A 549 -41.69 2.66 -37.07
C PHE A 549 -42.66 3.84 -37.05
N LEU A 550 -42.28 4.90 -37.75
CA LEU A 550 -43.07 6.11 -37.93
C LEU A 550 -44.29 5.81 -38.81
N LYS A 551 -45.46 6.26 -38.38
CA LYS A 551 -46.75 6.07 -39.07
C LYS A 551 -47.46 7.39 -39.28
N LYS A 552 -48.23 7.49 -40.37
CA LYS A 552 -49.20 8.57 -40.61
C LYS A 552 -50.26 8.57 -39.48
N GLY A 553 -50.81 9.74 -39.19
CA GLY A 553 -51.86 9.94 -38.18
C GLY A 553 -51.40 9.78 -36.73
N THR A 554 -50.09 9.68 -36.47
CA THR A 554 -49.54 9.47 -35.12
C THR A 554 -48.59 10.61 -34.75
N THR A 555 -48.71 11.12 -33.53
CA THR A 555 -47.78 12.09 -32.94
C THR A 555 -46.58 11.37 -32.34
N TYR A 556 -45.38 11.82 -32.68
CA TYR A 556 -44.13 11.36 -32.11
C TYR A 556 -43.39 12.51 -31.41
N PHE A 557 -42.70 12.17 -30.33
CA PHE A 557 -41.83 13.05 -29.59
C PHE A 557 -40.39 12.63 -29.80
N PHE A 558 -39.51 13.58 -30.08
CA PHE A 558 -38.08 13.37 -30.28
C PHE A 558 -37.27 14.10 -29.22
N ARG A 559 -36.20 13.45 -28.74
CA ARG A 559 -35.23 13.99 -27.79
C ARG A 559 -33.83 13.60 -28.24
N ILE A 560 -32.81 14.35 -27.82
CA ILE A 560 -31.42 14.02 -28.13
C ILE A 560 -30.58 13.93 -26.87
N SER A 561 -29.59 13.04 -26.87
CA SER A 561 -28.50 12.99 -25.87
C SER A 561 -27.17 13.10 -26.56
N ALA A 562 -26.18 13.71 -25.92
CA ALA A 562 -24.79 13.70 -26.36
C ALA A 562 -24.01 12.59 -25.64
N TYR A 563 -22.96 12.07 -26.28
CA TYR A 563 -21.96 11.21 -25.66
C TYR A 563 -20.56 11.73 -25.98
N ASN A 564 -19.63 11.59 -25.04
CA ASN A 564 -18.23 11.98 -25.26
C ASN A 564 -17.43 10.82 -25.90
N LYS A 565 -16.21 11.11 -26.35
CA LYS A 565 -15.28 10.15 -26.97
C LYS A 565 -14.92 8.94 -26.09
N PHE A 566 -15.19 8.99 -24.79
CA PHE A 566 -14.95 7.90 -23.84
C PHE A 566 -16.15 6.98 -23.65
N TYR A 567 -17.26 7.24 -24.36
CA TYR A 567 -18.41 6.36 -24.37
C TYR A 567 -18.05 4.96 -24.91
N HIS A 568 -18.44 3.95 -24.13
CA HIS A 568 -18.36 2.55 -24.52
C HIS A 568 -19.69 1.87 -24.22
N PHE A 569 -20.23 1.13 -25.18
CA PHE A 569 -21.60 0.60 -25.12
C PHE A 569 -21.86 -0.35 -23.93
N GLN A 570 -20.82 -1.05 -23.45
CA GLN A 570 -20.93 -1.98 -22.32
C GLN A 570 -20.63 -1.30 -20.98
N THR A 571 -19.59 -0.48 -20.93
CA THR A 571 -18.96 -0.03 -19.68
C THR A 571 -19.17 1.45 -19.40
N GLY A 572 -19.47 2.26 -20.42
CA GLY A 572 -19.49 3.72 -20.37
C GLY A 572 -20.85 4.36 -20.55
N LYS A 573 -21.93 3.72 -20.07
CA LYS A 573 -23.30 4.27 -20.16
C LYS A 573 -23.47 5.61 -19.44
N ASP A 574 -22.65 5.86 -18.43
CA ASP A 574 -22.55 7.11 -17.67
C ASP A 574 -21.79 8.21 -18.42
N GLN A 575 -21.30 7.96 -19.63
CA GLN A 575 -20.68 8.95 -20.51
C GLN A 575 -21.67 9.54 -21.53
N ILE A 576 -22.97 9.42 -21.24
CA ILE A 576 -24.09 9.97 -22.01
C ILE A 576 -24.76 11.07 -21.18
N SER A 577 -25.11 12.18 -21.83
CA SER A 577 -25.82 13.29 -21.20
C SER A 577 -27.26 12.92 -20.83
N ALA A 578 -27.88 13.77 -20.00
CA ALA A 578 -29.34 13.82 -19.91
C ALA A 578 -29.97 14.15 -21.28
N LEU A 579 -31.23 13.73 -21.48
CA LEU A 579 -32.01 14.03 -22.70
C LEU A 579 -32.34 15.53 -22.79
N SER A 580 -32.34 16.07 -24.02
CA SER A 580 -32.85 17.40 -24.34
C SER A 580 -34.33 17.54 -24.00
N ASP A 581 -34.86 18.76 -24.13
CA ASP A 581 -36.31 18.96 -24.12
C ASP A 581 -36.95 18.27 -25.34
N PRO A 582 -38.19 17.74 -25.20
CA PRO A 582 -38.87 17.03 -26.27
C PRO A 582 -39.39 17.98 -27.36
N VAL A 583 -39.38 17.49 -28.58
CA VAL A 583 -39.99 18.15 -29.74
C VAL A 583 -41.06 17.24 -30.31
N GLU A 584 -42.24 17.81 -30.54
CA GLU A 584 -43.41 17.11 -31.08
C GLU A 584 -43.42 17.17 -32.61
N VAL A 585 -43.76 16.05 -33.24
CA VAL A 585 -43.92 15.90 -34.69
C VAL A 585 -45.19 15.12 -34.95
N TYR A 586 -46.12 15.73 -35.67
CA TYR A 586 -47.32 15.04 -36.17
C TYR A 586 -47.17 14.76 -37.65
N PHE A 587 -47.37 13.51 -38.05
CA PHE A 587 -47.42 13.12 -39.46
C PHE A 587 -48.88 13.09 -39.90
N LEU A 588 -49.27 14.03 -40.76
CA LEU A 588 -50.64 14.13 -41.27
C LEU A 588 -51.10 12.78 -41.84
N SER A 589 -52.29 12.32 -41.43
CA SER A 589 -53.05 11.34 -42.19
C SER A 589 -53.65 12.04 -43.40
N GLU A 590 -53.52 11.46 -44.59
CA GLU A 590 -54.35 11.86 -45.74
C GLU A 590 -55.84 11.69 -45.43
#